data_AF-G1LJX8-F1
#
_entry.id   AF-G1LJX8-F1
#
_cell.length_a   1.000
_cell.length_b   1.000
_cell.length_c   1.000
_cell.angle_alpha   90.00
_cell.angle_beta   90.00
_cell.angle_gamma   90.00
#
_symmetry.space_group_name_H-M   'P 1'
#
loop_
_entity.id
_entity.type
_entity.pdbx_description
1 polymer ?
#
loop_
_entity_poly.entity_id
_entity_poly.type
_entity_poly.pdbx_seq_one_letter_code
_entity_poly.pdbx_strand_id
1 'polypeptide(L)'
;MMAFEQIPKKDWYSILGADPSASVSDLKQKYQKLVLMYHPDKQSADVPAGTVEECIQKFIEIDQAWKILGNEETKREYDLQRREDDLRNMGPVDAQVYLEEMCWNEEDHSFSLSCRCGGKYSVSKDEAEDVTLISCDTCSLIIELLHSG
;
A
#
# COMPACT_ATOMS: atom_id res chain seq x y z
N MET A 1 -23.68 8.88 2.45
CA MET A 1 -22.42 8.89 3.22
C MET A 1 -22.01 7.44 3.39
N MET A 2 -21.21 6.91 2.47
CA MET A 2 -20.65 5.56 2.63
C MET A 2 -19.21 5.74 3.10
N ALA A 3 -18.92 5.16 4.26
CA ALA A 3 -17.58 5.10 4.82
C ALA A 3 -16.73 4.26 3.88
N PHE A 4 -15.76 4.88 3.22
CA PHE A 4 -14.69 4.16 2.55
C PHE A 4 -13.77 3.60 3.62
N GLU A 5 -14.10 2.37 4.03
CA GLU A 5 -13.25 1.51 4.84
C GLU A 5 -11.84 1.53 4.22
N GLN A 6 -10.84 1.79 5.06
CA GLN A 6 -9.46 2.04 4.61
C GLN A 6 -8.97 0.86 3.77
N ILE A 7 -9.00 1.07 2.46
CA ILE A 7 -8.50 0.15 1.46
C ILE A 7 -6.98 0.09 1.67
N PRO A 8 -6.42 -1.04 2.17
CA PRO A 8 -4.99 -1.13 2.39
C PRO A 8 -4.26 -0.84 1.07
N LYS A 9 -3.01 -0.37 1.16
CA LYS A 9 -2.07 -0.14 0.03
C LYS A 9 -1.73 -1.44 -0.74
N LYS A 10 -2.65 -2.41 -0.80
CA LYS A 10 -2.58 -3.56 -1.70
C LYS A 10 -2.82 -3.07 -3.12
N ASP A 11 -1.88 -3.42 -3.98
CA ASP A 11 -1.95 -3.11 -5.40
C ASP A 11 -3.03 -4.01 -6.05
N TRP A 12 -4.28 -3.50 -6.11
CA TRP A 12 -5.42 -4.25 -6.68
C TRP A 12 -5.18 -4.62 -8.15
N TYR A 13 -4.37 -3.83 -8.85
CA TYR A 13 -3.87 -4.11 -10.18
C TYR A 13 -3.06 -5.41 -10.19
N SER A 14 -2.09 -5.56 -9.29
CA SER A 14 -1.32 -6.80 -9.10
C SER A 14 -2.17 -8.01 -8.72
N ILE A 15 -3.24 -7.83 -7.94
CA ILE A 15 -4.17 -8.92 -7.57
C ILE A 15 -4.92 -9.44 -8.80
N LEU A 16 -5.37 -8.54 -9.68
CA LEU A 16 -5.99 -8.91 -10.96
C LEU A 16 -4.95 -9.34 -12.02
N GLY A 17 -3.66 -9.21 -11.73
CA GLY A 17 -2.58 -9.40 -12.69
C GLY A 17 -2.67 -8.43 -13.86
N ALA A 18 -3.13 -7.20 -13.61
CA ALA A 18 -3.32 -6.15 -14.59
C ALA A 18 -2.38 -4.97 -14.31
N ASP A 19 -2.04 -4.23 -15.35
CA ASP A 19 -1.28 -2.99 -15.21
C ASP A 19 -2.19 -1.84 -14.74
N PRO A 20 -1.67 -0.84 -14.01
CA PRO A 20 -2.42 0.37 -13.66
C PRO A 20 -2.95 1.13 -14.89
N SER A 21 -2.26 0.97 -16.03
CA SER A 21 -2.66 1.51 -17.33
C SER A 21 -3.70 0.66 -18.07
N ALA A 22 -4.11 -0.49 -17.53
CA ALA A 22 -5.09 -1.36 -18.16
C ALA A 22 -6.49 -0.71 -18.17
N SER A 23 -7.20 -0.88 -19.28
CA SER A 23 -8.59 -0.44 -19.43
C SER A 23 -9.54 -1.34 -18.63
N VAL A 24 -10.71 -0.82 -18.26
CA VAL A 24 -11.75 -1.57 -17.53
C VAL A 24 -12.14 -2.86 -18.28
N SER A 25 -12.11 -2.85 -19.61
CA SER A 25 -12.36 -4.03 -20.44
C SER A 25 -11.32 -5.14 -20.23
N ASP A 26 -10.02 -4.80 -20.11
CA ASP A 26 -8.95 -5.76 -19.84
C ASP A 26 -9.06 -6.32 -18.42
N LEU A 27 -9.29 -5.43 -17.45
CA LEU A 27 -9.56 -5.79 -16.05
C LEU A 27 -10.73 -6.76 -15.94
N LYS A 28 -11.81 -6.54 -16.70
CA LYS A 28 -12.99 -7.41 -16.72
C LYS A 28 -12.67 -8.81 -17.23
N GLN A 29 -11.88 -8.88 -18.30
CA GLN A 29 -11.49 -10.15 -18.90
C GLN A 29 -10.59 -10.95 -17.94
N LYS A 30 -9.63 -10.29 -17.29
CA LYS A 30 -8.78 -10.92 -16.26
C LYS A 30 -9.57 -11.35 -15.04
N TYR A 31 -10.47 -10.51 -14.54
CA TYR A 31 -11.38 -10.83 -13.45
C TYR A 31 -12.18 -12.11 -13.74
N GLN A 32 -12.84 -12.19 -14.91
CA GLN A 32 -13.62 -13.37 -15.30
C GLN A 32 -12.77 -14.64 -15.33
N LYS A 33 -11.55 -14.54 -15.87
CA LYS A 33 -10.61 -15.67 -15.93
C LYS A 33 -10.18 -16.15 -14.55
N LEU A 34 -9.87 -15.22 -13.65
CA LEU A 34 -9.44 -15.50 -12.29
C LEU A 34 -10.58 -16.09 -11.45
N VAL A 35 -11.77 -15.50 -11.51
CA VAL A 35 -12.97 -16.02 -10.84
C VAL A 35 -13.26 -17.46 -11.26
N LEU A 36 -13.19 -17.78 -12.55
CA LEU A 36 -13.37 -19.14 -13.06
C LEU A 36 -12.27 -20.12 -12.62
N MET A 37 -11.09 -19.62 -12.29
CA MET A 37 -9.95 -20.41 -11.83
C MET A 37 -10.03 -20.70 -10.33
N TYR A 38 -10.48 -19.73 -9.54
CA TYR A 38 -10.59 -19.81 -8.08
C TYR A 38 -12.01 -20.11 -7.57
N HIS A 39 -12.95 -20.44 -8.47
CA HIS A 39 -14.34 -20.69 -8.09
C HIS A 39 -14.45 -21.93 -7.18
N PRO A 40 -15.16 -21.84 -6.03
CA PRO A 40 -15.26 -22.95 -5.07
C PRO A 40 -15.91 -24.21 -5.65
N ASP A 41 -16.81 -24.07 -6.62
CA ASP A 41 -17.45 -25.20 -7.33
C ASP A 41 -16.46 -26.06 -8.13
N LYS A 42 -15.36 -25.47 -8.59
CA LYS A 42 -14.32 -26.19 -9.35
C LYS A 42 -13.30 -26.90 -8.46
N GLN A 43 -13.39 -26.68 -7.15
CA GLN A 43 -12.52 -27.28 -6.17
C GLN A 43 -13.06 -28.66 -5.85
N SER A 44 -12.49 -29.66 -6.51
CA SER A 44 -12.79 -31.08 -6.28
C SER A 44 -12.64 -31.42 -4.79
N ALA A 45 -13.45 -32.34 -4.27
CA ALA A 45 -13.38 -32.82 -2.88
C ALA A 45 -12.02 -33.46 -2.48
N ASP A 46 -11.10 -33.65 -3.44
CA ASP A 46 -9.75 -34.19 -3.26
C ASP A 46 -8.69 -33.12 -2.93
N VAL A 47 -9.07 -31.84 -2.99
CA VAL A 47 -8.17 -30.71 -2.75
C VAL A 47 -7.96 -30.53 -1.23
N PRO A 48 -6.72 -30.42 -0.73
CA PRO A 48 -6.45 -30.24 0.70
C PRO A 48 -7.11 -28.95 1.22
N ALA A 49 -7.59 -28.97 2.47
CA ALA A 49 -8.32 -27.86 3.10
C ALA A 49 -7.58 -26.51 3.00
N GLY A 50 -6.24 -26.52 3.12
CA GLY A 50 -5.42 -25.31 2.98
C GLY A 50 -5.55 -24.65 1.60
N THR A 51 -5.64 -25.44 0.52
CA THR A 51 -5.83 -24.91 -0.84
C THR A 51 -7.26 -24.39 -1.07
N VAL A 52 -8.25 -24.94 -0.35
CA VAL A 52 -9.62 -24.41 -0.36
C VAL A 52 -9.65 -23.02 0.26
N GLU A 53 -9.04 -22.85 1.44
CA GLU A 53 -8.90 -21.55 2.10
C GLU A 53 -8.14 -20.53 1.22
N GLU A 54 -7.03 -20.93 0.60
CA GLU A 54 -6.27 -20.05 -0.31
C GLU A 54 -7.09 -19.60 -1.53
N CYS A 55 -7.90 -20.48 -2.11
CA CYS A 55 -8.75 -20.10 -3.24
C CYS A 55 -9.88 -19.16 -2.82
N ILE A 56 -10.50 -19.41 -1.66
CA ILE A 56 -11.52 -18.50 -1.11
C ILE A 56 -10.89 -17.14 -0.84
N GLN A 57 -9.71 -17.09 -0.23
CA GLN A 57 -8.99 -15.86 0.04
C GLN A 57 -8.69 -15.10 -1.27
N LYS A 58 -8.13 -15.78 -2.27
CA LYS A 58 -7.86 -15.17 -3.58
C LYS A 58 -9.14 -14.69 -4.26
N PHE A 59 -10.21 -15.47 -4.21
CA PHE A 59 -11.51 -15.07 -4.77
C PHE A 59 -12.02 -13.77 -4.13
N ILE A 60 -11.94 -13.65 -2.80
CA ILE A 60 -12.33 -12.43 -2.08
C ILE A 60 -11.45 -11.26 -2.53
N GLU A 61 -10.13 -11.44 -2.62
CA GLU A 61 -9.21 -10.39 -3.07
C GLU A 61 -9.49 -9.95 -4.52
N ILE A 62 -9.79 -10.89 -5.42
CA ILE A 62 -10.15 -10.62 -6.81
C ILE A 62 -11.48 -9.86 -6.92
N ASP A 63 -12.49 -10.24 -6.13
CA ASP A 63 -13.79 -9.55 -6.07
C ASP A 63 -13.66 -8.12 -5.53
N GLN A 64 -12.86 -7.94 -4.47
CA GLN A 64 -12.53 -6.61 -3.94
C GLN A 64 -11.81 -5.75 -4.97
N ALA A 65 -10.79 -6.30 -5.65
CA ALA A 65 -10.07 -5.61 -6.70
C ALA A 65 -11.01 -5.17 -7.83
N TRP A 66 -11.94 -6.04 -8.24
CA TRP A 66 -12.92 -5.73 -9.27
C TRP A 66 -13.97 -4.69 -8.84
N LYS A 67 -14.41 -4.68 -7.58
CA LYS A 67 -15.30 -3.62 -7.05
C LYS A 67 -14.65 -2.24 -7.12
N ILE A 68 -13.35 -2.16 -6.90
CA ILE A 68 -12.59 -0.90 -6.93
C ILE A 68 -12.21 -0.52 -8.37
N LEU A 69 -11.70 -1.46 -9.17
CA LEU A 69 -11.14 -1.16 -10.49
C LEU A 69 -12.13 -1.33 -11.66
N GLY A 70 -13.25 -2.03 -11.41
CA GLY A 70 -14.23 -2.39 -12.44
C GLY A 70 -15.21 -1.26 -12.79
N ASN A 71 -15.27 -0.19 -12.01
CA ASN A 71 -16.07 1.00 -12.32
C ASN A 71 -15.14 2.21 -12.44
N GLU A 72 -15.35 3.04 -13.47
CA GLU A 72 -14.55 4.24 -13.69
C GLU A 72 -14.62 5.21 -12.52
N GLU A 73 -15.78 5.32 -11.87
CA GLU A 73 -15.96 6.18 -10.69
C GLU A 73 -15.11 5.70 -9.51
N THR A 74 -15.21 4.42 -9.15
CA THR A 74 -14.44 3.85 -8.03
C THR A 74 -12.95 3.74 -8.35
N LYS A 75 -12.56 3.48 -9.61
CA LYS A 75 -11.16 3.53 -10.06
C LYS A 75 -10.61 4.94 -9.91
N ARG A 76 -11.38 5.95 -10.32
CA ARG A 76 -10.97 7.35 -10.20
C ARG A 76 -10.88 7.78 -8.74
N GLU A 77 -11.82 7.35 -7.90
CA GLU A 77 -11.78 7.62 -6.46
C GLU A 77 -10.58 6.95 -5.80
N TYR A 78 -10.26 5.71 -6.19
CA TYR A 78 -9.05 5.01 -5.74
C TYR A 78 -7.76 5.70 -6.20
N ASP A 79 -7.69 6.17 -7.44
CA ASP A 79 -6.53 6.90 -7.97
C ASP A 79 -6.38 8.27 -7.30
N LEU A 80 -7.50 8.97 -7.08
CA LEU A 80 -7.55 10.22 -6.35
C LEU A 80 -7.13 10.02 -4.90
N GLN A 81 -7.61 8.96 -4.23
CA GLN A 81 -7.25 8.62 -2.87
C GLN A 81 -5.78 8.20 -2.76
N ARG A 82 -5.25 7.44 -3.73
CA ARG A 82 -3.80 7.17 -3.82
C ARG A 82 -3.02 8.47 -3.94
N ARG A 83 -3.46 9.37 -4.80
CA ARG A 83 -2.81 10.67 -5.02
C ARG A 83 -2.96 11.59 -3.80
N GLU A 84 -4.09 11.56 -3.12
CA GLU A 84 -4.32 12.32 -1.89
C GLU A 84 -3.54 11.74 -0.71
N ASP A 85 -3.40 10.42 -0.60
CA ASP A 85 -2.52 9.77 0.38
C ASP A 85 -1.07 10.14 0.10
N ASP A 86 -0.65 10.09 -1.15
CA ASP A 86 0.66 10.55 -1.62
C ASP A 86 0.86 12.03 -1.26
N LEU A 87 -0.10 12.91 -1.57
CA LEU A 87 -0.07 14.34 -1.23
C LEU A 87 -0.14 14.62 0.28
N ARG A 88 -0.89 13.83 1.06
CA ARG A 88 -0.90 13.90 2.53
C ARG A 88 0.44 13.43 3.10
N ASN A 89 1.08 12.49 2.43
CA ASN A 89 2.44 12.05 2.70
C ASN A 89 3.51 13.03 2.15
N MET A 90 3.09 14.12 1.48
CA MET A 90 3.90 15.32 1.22
C MET A 90 3.31 16.51 2.00
N GLY A 91 3.32 16.39 3.33
CA GLY A 91 3.31 17.57 4.20
C GLY A 91 4.45 18.53 3.85
N PRO A 92 4.39 19.79 4.32
CA PRO A 92 5.50 20.72 4.11
C PRO A 92 6.77 20.11 4.69
N VAL A 93 7.79 19.95 3.84
CA VAL A 93 9.10 19.47 4.27
C VAL A 93 9.62 20.46 5.31
N ASP A 94 9.72 20.03 6.57
CA ASP A 94 10.17 20.85 7.70
C ASP A 94 11.67 21.15 7.57
N ALA A 95 12.43 20.13 7.18
CA ALA A 95 13.87 20.19 6.95
C ALA A 95 14.34 18.99 6.12
N GLN A 96 15.49 19.18 5.47
CA GLN A 96 16.31 18.09 4.94
C GLN A 96 17.34 17.71 6.01
N VAL A 97 17.43 16.43 6.35
CA VAL A 97 18.27 15.91 7.43
C VAL A 97 19.12 14.77 6.90
N TYR A 98 20.42 14.78 7.17
CA TYR A 98 21.28 13.67 6.77
C TYR A 98 21.07 12.47 7.69
N LEU A 99 21.11 11.25 7.13
CA LEU A 99 20.99 10.01 7.91
C LEU A 99 22.03 9.95 9.04
N GLU A 100 23.25 10.46 8.80
CA GLU A 100 24.29 10.52 9.84
C GLU A 100 23.99 11.49 10.99
N GLU A 101 23.09 12.47 10.80
CA GLU A 101 22.67 13.39 11.86
C GLU A 101 21.58 12.80 12.76
N MET A 102 21.02 11.65 12.40
CA MET A 102 20.02 10.96 13.20
C MET A 102 20.65 10.13 14.32
N CYS A 103 19.90 10.02 15.42
CA CYS A 103 20.31 9.18 16.54
C CYS A 103 20.06 7.71 16.21
N TRP A 104 21.14 6.94 16.06
CA TRP A 104 21.08 5.50 15.81
C TRP A 104 20.80 4.73 17.10
N ASN A 105 19.79 3.85 17.07
CA ASN A 105 19.52 2.89 18.13
C ASN A 105 20.12 1.53 17.74
N GLU A 106 21.14 1.09 18.47
CA GLU A 106 21.81 -0.20 18.23
C GLU A 106 20.93 -1.42 18.55
N GLU A 107 19.91 -1.25 19.40
CA GLU A 107 19.02 -2.34 19.81
C GLU A 107 17.97 -2.70 18.74
N ASP A 108 17.45 -1.68 18.05
CA ASP A 108 16.33 -1.79 17.10
C ASP A 108 16.79 -1.59 15.64
N HIS A 109 18.08 -1.27 15.43
CA HIS A 109 18.65 -0.92 14.13
C HIS A 109 17.85 0.18 13.41
N SER A 110 17.43 1.19 14.17
CA SER A 110 16.59 2.28 13.70
C SER A 110 17.18 3.65 14.02
N PHE A 111 17.02 4.55 13.07
CA PHE A 111 17.38 5.96 13.19
C PHE A 111 16.20 6.73 13.77
N SER A 112 16.49 7.65 14.68
CA SER A 112 15.49 8.47 15.33
C SER A 112 15.91 9.94 15.37
N LEU A 113 14.97 10.85 15.12
CA LEU A 113 15.18 12.29 15.19
C LEU A 113 14.04 12.95 15.97
N SER A 114 14.36 13.90 16.84
CA SER A 114 13.34 14.66 17.57
C SER A 114 12.69 15.72 16.69
N CYS A 115 11.36 15.79 16.73
CA CYS A 115 10.59 16.83 16.06
C CYS A 115 10.36 18.04 16.99
N ARG A 116 10.22 19.24 16.41
CA ARG A 116 9.92 20.48 17.15
C ARG A 116 8.62 20.46 17.93
N CYS A 117 7.69 19.56 17.58
CA CYS A 117 6.44 19.36 18.31
C CYS A 117 6.60 18.50 19.59
N GLY A 118 7.78 17.92 19.82
CA GLY A 118 8.02 16.94 20.90
C GLY A 118 7.79 15.49 20.50
N GLY A 119 7.33 15.24 19.26
CA GLY A 119 7.31 13.91 18.66
C GLY A 119 8.70 13.47 18.19
N LYS A 120 8.75 12.32 17.50
CA LYS A 120 9.96 11.82 16.85
C LYS A 120 9.66 11.39 15.43
N TYR A 121 10.70 11.34 14.63
CA TYR A 121 10.79 10.68 13.35
C TYR A 121 11.58 9.40 13.62
N SER A 122 11.07 8.26 13.19
CA SER A 122 11.68 6.96 13.44
C SER A 122 11.71 6.21 12.12
N VAL A 123 12.85 5.67 11.71
CA VAL A 123 12.99 4.90 10.47
C VAL A 123 13.97 3.75 10.68
N SER A 124 13.60 2.55 10.22
CA SER A 124 14.46 1.37 10.28
C SER A 124 15.63 1.52 9.30
N LYS A 125 16.76 0.86 9.52
CA LYS A 125 17.87 0.88 8.55
C LYS A 125 17.45 0.41 7.15
N ASP A 126 16.65 -0.65 7.08
CA ASP A 126 16.15 -1.24 5.83
C ASP A 126 15.20 -0.27 5.11
N GLU A 127 14.33 0.40 5.87
CA GLU A 127 13.41 1.40 5.33
C GLU A 127 14.16 2.64 4.87
N ALA A 128 15.16 3.11 5.61
CA ALA A 128 15.91 4.31 5.27
C ALA A 128 16.57 4.20 3.88
N GLU A 129 16.94 3.01 3.40
CA GLU A 129 17.49 2.85 2.04
C GLU A 129 16.46 3.04 0.92
N ASP A 130 15.17 2.78 1.17
CA ASP A 130 14.08 2.89 0.19
C ASP A 130 13.24 4.16 0.37
N VAL A 131 13.17 4.68 1.59
CA VAL A 131 12.31 5.82 1.97
C VAL A 131 13.13 7.08 2.25
N THR A 132 12.89 8.13 1.48
CA THR A 132 13.51 9.45 1.67
C THR A 132 12.62 10.42 2.46
N LEU A 133 11.37 10.07 2.74
CA LEU A 133 10.42 10.96 3.42
C LEU A 133 9.91 10.31 4.70
N ILE A 134 10.12 10.97 5.83
CA ILE A 134 9.75 10.45 7.14
C ILE A 134 8.77 11.42 7.81
N SER A 135 7.56 10.95 8.09
CA SER A 135 6.55 11.72 8.81
C SER A 135 6.72 11.62 10.33
N CYS A 136 6.42 12.69 11.05
CA CYS A 136 6.45 12.67 12.51
C CYS A 136 5.27 11.86 13.07
N ASP A 137 5.51 11.07 14.13
CA ASP A 137 4.45 10.32 14.83
C ASP A 137 3.39 11.22 15.49
N THR A 138 3.72 12.48 15.75
CA THR A 138 2.90 13.40 16.57
C THR A 138 2.34 14.58 15.79
N CYS A 139 2.85 14.88 14.59
CA CYS A 139 2.37 15.99 13.79
C CYS A 139 2.45 15.69 12.29
N SER A 140 1.86 16.57 11.47
CA SER A 140 1.88 16.44 10.00
C SER A 140 3.17 16.96 9.35
N LEU A 141 4.25 17.17 10.12
CA LEU A 141 5.56 17.54 9.57
C LEU A 141 6.26 16.31 9.02
N ILE A 142 6.99 16.54 7.94
CA ILE A 142 7.74 15.51 7.23
C ILE A 142 9.15 16.05 7.05
N ILE A 143 10.15 15.18 7.20
CA ILE A 143 11.54 15.50 6.90
C ILE A 143 11.99 14.69 5.69
N GLU A 144 12.88 15.29 4.89
CA GLU A 144 13.54 14.59 3.80
C GLU A 144 14.89 14.06 4.30
N LEU A 145 15.08 12.75 4.21
CA LEU A 145 16.28 12.06 4.62
C LEU A 145 17.29 12.02 3.46
N LEU A 146 18.46 12.61 3.68
CA LEU A 146 19.56 12.65 2.73
C LEU A 146 20.60 11.58 3.06
N HIS A 147 20.97 10.78 2.07
CA HIS A 147 22.11 9.86 2.17
C HIS A 147 23.33 10.59 1.60
N SER A 148 24.36 10.82 2.42
CA SER A 148 25.67 11.17 1.86
C SER A 148 26.18 9.97 1.05
N GLY A 149 26.36 10.14 -0.26
CA GLY A 149 26.94 9.12 -1.12
C GLY A 149 28.41 8.83 -0.84
#